data_AF-A0A175VXK7-F1
#
_entry.id   AF-A0A175VXK7-F1
#
_cell.length_a   1.000
_cell.length_b   1.000
_cell.length_c   1.000
_cell.angle_alpha   90.00
_cell.angle_beta   90.00
_cell.angle_gamma   90.00
#
_symmetry.space_group_name_H-M   'P 1'
#
loop_
_entity.id
_entity.type
_entity.pdbx_description
1 polymer ?
#
loop_
_entity_poly.entity_id
_entity_poly.type
_entity_poly.pdbx_seq_one_letter_code
_entity_poly.pdbx_strand_id
1 'polypeptide(L)'
;MHQLASRFEGINIRTPILTAFETKKSRVREGILKSKYLVVRKSSSPSNAGFEVIPGLVEKNPQPRKLNLPCVLLEPSDPGRVFFGRQDVLDLIQDALVPVSKGANSASQELRRFALCGLGGVGKTEIALEFALRHKDQFDAVFWIHADEPAKLDECFQGISVRLGLQTEEEANNQVVSRSLVKGWLANPRREDGVTDDDDINSTISGGNEASWLIIFDNADDPKVLGDYWPEGSGSVLITSRDPLAKRLFSTYSAGLDVESLNDTDGGALLLRLTESEESTEEDAESSARKISHNLAGLPLAISQMASIIRRQDLSLSEFLSIYEDANDRAALYSVKYNAGPNAYRYSIATVWAFEKLSQDAKALLKAISFMDPDRVQEAALLDIAAAMFPGTSFTKLRFSNARTELSQASLIKRDKKKNELSDYRVSVHRLVQDAVLATMTNEDISSTFDILVETLWTRWPTAFSAPTKPSPILHRKESNMRYQVGRFPVCASLYPHVIRLKQLWPSISNPKRDTKIRLASLLNDAAW
;
A
#
# COMPACT_ATOMS: atom_id res chain seq x y z
N MET A 1 -22.79 35.34 -7.22
CA MET A 1 -22.16 34.06 -6.82
C MET A 1 -23.13 33.16 -6.05
N HIS A 2 -23.90 33.68 -5.08
CA HIS A 2 -24.96 32.93 -4.37
C HIS A 2 -26.28 32.68 -5.15
N GLN A 3 -26.42 33.16 -6.40
CA GLN A 3 -27.63 32.99 -7.23
C GLN A 3 -27.45 32.01 -8.42
N LEU A 4 -26.28 31.38 -8.59
CA LEU A 4 -26.03 30.40 -9.66
C LEU A 4 -26.12 28.94 -9.17
N ALA A 5 -26.20 28.71 -7.86
CA ALA A 5 -26.21 27.38 -7.26
C ALA A 5 -27.60 26.71 -7.18
N SER A 6 -28.69 27.44 -7.42
CA SER A 6 -30.07 26.92 -7.30
C SER A 6 -30.69 26.43 -8.61
N ARG A 7 -29.91 26.32 -9.70
CA ARG A 7 -30.40 25.92 -11.04
C ARG A 7 -29.99 24.51 -11.50
N PHE A 8 -29.32 23.72 -10.65
CA PHE A 8 -28.82 22.39 -11.02
C PHE A 8 -29.21 21.26 -10.05
N GLU A 9 -30.28 21.42 -9.27
CA GLU A 9 -30.98 20.29 -8.65
C GLU A 9 -31.95 19.69 -9.67
N GLY A 10 -31.72 18.44 -10.12
CA GLY A 10 -32.77 17.64 -10.76
C GLY A 10 -32.44 16.86 -12.04
N ILE A 11 -31.24 16.94 -12.61
CA ILE A 11 -30.95 16.23 -13.87
C ILE A 11 -30.15 14.94 -13.60
N ASN A 12 -30.86 13.82 -13.66
CA ASN A 12 -30.30 12.47 -13.62
C ASN A 12 -29.69 12.11 -14.99
N ILE A 13 -28.39 12.37 -15.18
CA ILE A 13 -27.68 12.20 -16.47
C ILE A 13 -27.07 10.78 -16.62
N ARG A 14 -27.36 9.83 -15.71
CA ARG A 14 -26.63 8.55 -15.66
C ARG A 14 -27.07 7.45 -16.62
N THR A 15 -28.12 7.65 -17.42
CA THR A 15 -28.76 6.55 -18.17
C THR A 15 -28.59 6.58 -19.71
N PRO A 16 -28.35 7.71 -20.41
CA PRO A 16 -28.19 7.67 -21.89
C PRO A 16 -26.76 7.39 -22.39
N ILE A 17 -25.73 7.45 -21.52
CA ILE A 17 -24.32 7.34 -21.95
C ILE A 17 -23.87 5.87 -22.08
N LEU A 18 -24.47 4.94 -21.32
CA LEU A 18 -24.14 3.51 -21.38
C LEU A 18 -24.68 2.84 -22.66
N THR A 19 -25.90 3.17 -23.09
CA THR A 19 -26.52 2.59 -24.29
C THR A 19 -25.84 3.04 -25.58
N ALA A 20 -25.32 4.28 -25.62
CA ALA A 20 -24.54 4.80 -26.73
C ALA A 20 -23.11 4.22 -26.80
N PHE A 21 -22.56 3.76 -25.67
CA PHE A 21 -21.26 3.06 -25.65
C PHE A 21 -21.40 1.60 -26.11
N GLU A 22 -22.51 0.92 -25.76
CA GLU A 22 -22.76 -0.47 -26.16
C GLU A 22 -23.09 -0.63 -27.65
N THR A 23 -23.90 0.26 -28.23
CA THR A 23 -24.16 0.27 -29.69
C THR A 23 -22.94 0.65 -30.52
N LYS A 24 -22.00 1.42 -29.95
CA LYS A 24 -20.71 1.72 -30.61
C LYS A 24 -19.72 0.57 -30.46
N LYS A 25 -19.74 -0.16 -29.34
CA LYS A 25 -18.94 -1.38 -29.13
C LYS A 25 -19.30 -2.50 -30.12
N SER A 26 -20.58 -2.69 -30.46
CA SER A 26 -20.95 -3.72 -31.45
C SER A 26 -20.51 -3.37 -32.88
N ARG A 27 -20.67 -2.10 -33.31
CA ARG A 27 -20.23 -1.63 -34.64
C ARG A 27 -18.70 -1.61 -34.80
N VAL A 28 -17.95 -1.39 -33.71
CA VAL A 28 -16.48 -1.48 -33.73
C VAL A 28 -16.01 -2.94 -33.77
N ARG A 29 -16.73 -3.87 -33.11
CA ARG A 29 -16.47 -5.32 -33.19
C ARG A 29 -16.67 -5.89 -34.61
N GLU A 30 -17.67 -5.40 -35.37
CA GLU A 30 -17.84 -5.81 -36.78
C GLU A 30 -16.88 -5.11 -37.76
N GLY A 31 -16.40 -3.90 -37.44
CA GLY A 31 -15.52 -3.12 -38.32
C GLY A 31 -14.03 -3.46 -38.24
N ILE A 32 -13.55 -3.95 -37.09
CA ILE A 32 -12.13 -4.30 -36.89
C ILE A 32 -11.75 -5.60 -37.61
N LEU A 33 -12.70 -6.49 -37.87
CA LEU A 33 -12.47 -7.75 -38.58
C LEU A 33 -12.31 -7.61 -40.12
N LYS A 34 -12.39 -6.41 -40.70
CA LYS A 34 -12.23 -6.18 -42.15
C LYS A 34 -11.29 -5.03 -42.55
N SER A 35 -10.61 -4.39 -41.61
CA SER A 35 -9.80 -3.19 -41.87
C SER A 35 -8.30 -3.49 -41.90
N LYS A 36 -7.64 -3.27 -43.05
CA LYS A 36 -6.18 -3.36 -43.29
C LYS A 36 -5.33 -2.31 -42.56
N TYR A 37 -5.88 -1.64 -41.55
CA TYR A 37 -5.23 -0.52 -40.85
C TYR A 37 -5.52 -0.59 -39.35
N LEU A 38 -4.45 -0.50 -38.54
CA LEU A 38 -4.54 -0.29 -37.10
C LEU A 38 -4.71 1.22 -36.85
N VAL A 39 -5.79 1.63 -36.19
CA VAL A 39 -6.03 3.03 -35.81
C VAL A 39 -5.74 3.17 -34.32
N VAL A 40 -4.67 3.90 -33.97
CA VAL A 40 -4.30 4.17 -32.58
C VAL A 40 -4.73 5.59 -32.20
N ARG A 41 -5.32 5.73 -31.01
CA ARG A 41 -5.75 7.02 -30.47
C ARG A 41 -4.58 7.68 -29.73
N LYS A 42 -4.20 8.90 -30.11
CA LYS A 42 -3.23 9.69 -29.32
C LYS A 42 -3.92 10.20 -28.04
N SER A 43 -3.42 9.79 -26.87
CA SER A 43 -3.82 10.34 -25.58
C SER A 43 -2.97 11.57 -25.26
N SER A 44 -3.35 12.73 -25.79
CA SER A 44 -2.89 14.02 -25.27
C SER A 44 -4.00 15.07 -25.41
N SER A 45 -4.54 15.48 -24.27
CA SER A 45 -5.49 16.61 -24.08
C SER A 45 -6.96 16.37 -24.46
N PRO A 46 -7.95 16.79 -23.64
CA PRO A 46 -9.39 16.61 -23.92
C PRO A 46 -9.93 17.41 -25.11
N SER A 47 -9.10 18.23 -25.77
CA SER A 47 -9.53 19.21 -26.78
C SER A 47 -8.97 18.99 -28.19
N ASN A 48 -8.07 18.01 -28.42
CA ASN A 48 -7.54 17.72 -29.77
C ASN A 48 -7.46 16.19 -30.01
N ALA A 49 -8.56 15.63 -30.52
CA ALA A 49 -8.61 14.23 -30.96
C ALA A 49 -7.96 14.08 -32.35
N GLY A 50 -6.62 14.03 -32.39
CA GLY A 50 -5.88 13.63 -33.58
C GLY A 50 -5.79 12.11 -33.68
N PHE A 51 -6.19 11.56 -34.83
CA PHE A 51 -5.89 10.17 -35.20
C PHE A 51 -4.58 10.17 -35.98
N GLU A 52 -3.67 9.27 -35.65
CA GLU A 52 -2.48 9.02 -36.46
C GLU A 52 -2.69 7.68 -37.17
N VAL A 53 -2.73 7.71 -38.49
CA VAL A 53 -2.71 6.51 -39.32
C VAL A 53 -1.25 6.11 -39.44
N ILE A 54 -0.85 5.01 -38.82
CA ILE A 54 0.52 4.48 -38.91
C ILE A 54 0.62 3.72 -40.25
N PRO A 55 1.34 4.23 -41.26
CA PRO A 55 1.52 3.53 -42.52
C PRO A 55 2.74 2.62 -42.40
N GLY A 56 2.53 1.31 -42.52
CA GLY A 56 3.62 0.35 -42.66
C GLY A 56 3.64 -0.68 -41.54
N LEU A 57 3.00 -1.81 -41.79
CA LEU A 57 3.28 -3.17 -41.31
C LEU A 57 2.20 -4.07 -41.92
N VAL A 58 2.16 -4.12 -43.26
CA VAL A 58 1.40 -5.16 -43.98
C VAL A 58 2.44 -5.97 -44.72
N GLU A 59 3.07 -6.90 -44.00
CA GLU A 59 3.67 -8.04 -44.67
C GLU A 59 2.54 -8.83 -45.33
N LYS A 60 2.76 -9.14 -46.61
CA LYS A 60 1.87 -9.98 -47.40
C LYS A 60 1.92 -11.39 -46.79
N ASN A 61 0.79 -11.86 -46.24
CA ASN A 61 0.64 -13.14 -45.54
C ASN A 61 1.53 -13.29 -44.30
N PRO A 62 1.11 -12.81 -43.11
CA PRO A 62 1.69 -13.34 -41.89
C PRO A 62 1.28 -14.82 -41.83
N GLN A 63 2.25 -15.73 -41.96
CA GLN A 63 2.08 -17.11 -41.51
C GLN A 63 1.46 -17.06 -40.11
N PRO A 64 0.42 -17.87 -39.80
CA PRO A 64 -0.16 -17.88 -38.46
C PRO A 64 0.97 -18.10 -37.45
N ARG A 65 1.18 -17.13 -36.55
CA ARG A 65 2.27 -17.22 -35.59
C ARG A 65 1.88 -18.24 -34.55
N LYS A 66 2.74 -19.23 -34.37
CA LYS A 66 2.58 -20.19 -33.29
C LYS A 66 2.83 -19.48 -31.96
N LEU A 67 1.81 -19.42 -31.12
CA LEU A 67 1.94 -18.89 -29.77
C LEU A 67 2.75 -19.84 -28.89
N ASN A 68 3.53 -19.27 -27.98
CA ASN A 68 4.34 -20.02 -27.02
C ASN A 68 3.56 -20.20 -25.72
N LEU A 69 2.69 -21.21 -25.65
CA LEU A 69 1.93 -21.57 -24.45
C LEU A 69 2.37 -22.95 -23.90
N PRO A 70 2.46 -23.13 -22.56
CA PRO A 70 2.22 -22.12 -21.54
C PRO A 70 3.31 -21.03 -21.52
N CYS A 71 2.91 -19.78 -21.27
CA CYS A 71 3.82 -18.64 -21.21
C CYS A 71 3.94 -18.11 -19.79
N VAL A 72 5.01 -18.48 -19.08
CA VAL A 72 5.23 -18.08 -17.68
C VAL A 72 6.41 -17.12 -17.59
N LEU A 73 6.13 -15.87 -17.26
CA LEU A 73 7.09 -14.80 -17.01
C LEU A 73 6.90 -14.33 -15.56
N LEU A 74 7.60 -14.99 -14.64
CA LEU A 74 7.56 -14.67 -13.20
C LEU A 74 8.83 -13.95 -12.76
N GLU A 75 8.71 -13.23 -11.63
CA GLU A 75 9.86 -12.71 -10.90
C GLU A 75 10.82 -13.85 -10.53
N PRO A 76 12.14 -13.70 -10.72
CA PRO A 76 13.10 -14.68 -10.25
C PRO A 76 13.02 -14.87 -8.73
N SER A 77 12.63 -16.07 -8.28
CA SER A 77 12.62 -16.40 -6.85
C SER A 77 13.97 -16.96 -6.40
N ASP A 78 14.48 -16.48 -5.26
CA ASP A 78 15.66 -17.07 -4.60
C ASP A 78 15.36 -18.52 -4.16
N PRO A 79 16.20 -19.52 -4.49
CA PRO A 79 16.08 -20.87 -3.96
C PRO A 79 16.02 -20.95 -2.43
N GLY A 80 16.64 -19.99 -1.71
CA GLY A 80 16.61 -19.89 -0.25
C GLY A 80 15.38 -19.18 0.31
N ARG A 81 14.36 -18.88 -0.51
CA ARG A 81 13.18 -18.12 -0.11
C ARG A 81 12.38 -18.83 0.99
N VAL A 82 12.18 -18.13 2.11
CA VAL A 82 11.34 -18.57 3.22
C VAL A 82 10.00 -17.83 3.17
N PHE A 83 8.91 -18.58 3.05
CA PHE A 83 7.54 -18.06 3.16
C PHE A 83 6.83 -18.70 4.35
N PHE A 84 6.13 -17.90 5.15
CA PHE A 84 5.47 -18.37 6.39
C PHE A 84 4.07 -17.78 6.54
N GLY A 85 3.13 -18.61 7.01
CA GLY A 85 1.73 -18.22 7.27
C GLY A 85 0.95 -17.86 6.00
N ARG A 86 -0.11 -17.04 6.16
CA ARG A 86 -0.93 -16.45 5.09
C ARG A 86 -1.77 -17.41 4.24
N GLN A 87 -2.03 -18.62 4.72
CA GLN A 87 -2.87 -19.57 3.99
C GLN A 87 -4.28 -19.01 3.78
N ASP A 88 -4.83 -18.34 4.79
CA ASP A 88 -6.10 -17.61 4.74
C ASP A 88 -6.15 -16.58 3.60
N VAL A 89 -5.06 -15.81 3.40
CA VAL A 89 -4.96 -14.82 2.32
C VAL A 89 -4.84 -15.52 0.97
N LEU A 90 -4.04 -16.58 0.86
CA LEU A 90 -3.86 -17.34 -0.37
C LEU A 90 -5.17 -17.99 -0.83
N ASP A 91 -5.95 -18.54 0.09
CA ASP A 91 -7.27 -19.13 -0.18
C ASP A 91 -8.23 -18.08 -0.75
N LEU A 92 -8.24 -16.86 -0.18
CA LEU A 92 -9.05 -15.74 -0.69
C LEU A 92 -8.63 -15.31 -2.10
N ILE A 93 -7.33 -15.31 -2.41
CA ILE A 93 -6.83 -15.00 -3.75
C ILE A 93 -7.25 -16.11 -4.72
N GLN A 94 -7.11 -17.37 -4.32
CA GLN A 94 -7.51 -18.54 -5.11
C GLN A 94 -9.00 -18.47 -5.48
N ASP A 95 -9.87 -18.27 -4.49
CA ASP A 95 -11.32 -18.15 -4.69
C ASP A 95 -11.70 -17.01 -5.65
N ALA A 96 -10.92 -15.93 -5.65
CA ALA A 96 -11.17 -14.76 -6.49
C ALA A 96 -10.60 -14.88 -7.91
N LEU A 97 -9.45 -15.53 -8.09
CA LEU A 97 -8.66 -15.46 -9.32
C LEU A 97 -8.59 -16.77 -10.11
N VAL A 98 -8.75 -17.93 -9.49
CA VAL A 98 -8.68 -19.20 -10.23
C VAL A 98 -9.98 -19.41 -11.01
N PRO A 99 -9.91 -19.66 -12.33
CA PRO A 99 -11.10 -19.97 -13.10
C PRO A 99 -11.76 -21.25 -12.63
N VAL A 100 -12.99 -21.16 -12.12
CA VAL A 100 -13.81 -22.36 -11.88
C VAL A 100 -14.41 -22.81 -13.20
N SER A 101 -14.21 -24.08 -13.57
CA SER A 101 -14.87 -24.75 -14.71
C SER A 101 -16.38 -24.88 -14.45
N LYS A 102 -17.12 -23.76 -14.37
CA LYS A 102 -18.58 -23.76 -14.28
C LYS A 102 -19.12 -23.87 -15.71
N GLY A 103 -19.76 -25.00 -16.00
CA GLY A 103 -20.21 -25.36 -17.34
C GLY A 103 -21.09 -24.29 -18.01
N ALA A 104 -20.86 -24.13 -19.32
CA ALA A 104 -21.64 -23.56 -20.44
C ALA A 104 -22.65 -22.39 -20.25
N ASN A 105 -23.12 -22.04 -19.05
CA ASN A 105 -24.23 -21.11 -18.83
C ASN A 105 -23.88 -19.90 -17.95
N SER A 106 -22.62 -19.69 -17.57
CA SER A 106 -22.20 -18.43 -16.95
C SER A 106 -21.88 -17.39 -18.03
N ALA A 107 -22.92 -16.65 -18.39
CA ALA A 107 -22.85 -15.45 -19.23
C ALA A 107 -21.73 -14.51 -18.76
N SER A 108 -20.89 -14.08 -19.71
CA SER A 108 -19.77 -13.14 -19.61
C SER A 108 -18.79 -13.40 -18.46
N GLN A 109 -17.67 -14.07 -18.75
CA GLN A 109 -16.51 -14.08 -17.85
C GLN A 109 -15.96 -12.65 -17.75
N GLU A 110 -16.43 -11.90 -16.76
CA GLU A 110 -15.85 -10.61 -16.40
C GLU A 110 -14.42 -10.79 -15.89
N LEU A 111 -13.59 -9.77 -16.10
CA LEU A 111 -12.22 -9.72 -15.62
C LEU A 111 -12.16 -9.97 -14.10
N ARG A 112 -11.55 -11.07 -13.69
CA ARG A 112 -11.29 -11.40 -12.28
C ARG A 112 -10.16 -10.52 -11.77
N ARG A 113 -10.30 -10.00 -10.56
CA ARG A 113 -9.28 -9.13 -9.97
C ARG A 113 -9.24 -9.22 -8.46
N PHE A 114 -8.04 -9.04 -7.91
CA PHE A 114 -7.81 -9.01 -6.47
C PHE A 114 -6.64 -8.08 -6.18
N ALA A 115 -6.76 -7.22 -5.18
CA ALA A 115 -5.67 -6.34 -4.74
C ALA A 115 -5.21 -6.66 -3.32
N LEU A 116 -3.90 -6.82 -3.16
CA LEU A 116 -3.22 -6.84 -1.88
C LEU A 116 -2.72 -5.43 -1.59
N CYS A 117 -3.33 -4.78 -0.61
CA CYS A 117 -2.96 -3.44 -0.15
C CYS A 117 -2.22 -3.51 1.19
N GLY A 118 -1.42 -2.51 1.55
CA GLY A 118 -0.85 -2.41 2.90
C GLY A 118 0.55 -1.81 2.96
N LEU A 119 1.10 -1.76 4.17
CA LEU A 119 2.38 -1.11 4.47
C LEU A 119 3.55 -1.73 3.67
N GLY A 120 4.58 -0.92 3.37
CA GLY A 120 5.83 -1.42 2.82
C GLY A 120 6.47 -2.46 3.74
N GLY A 121 6.95 -3.57 3.19
CA GLY A 121 7.60 -4.65 3.96
C GLY A 121 6.65 -5.65 4.63
N VAL A 122 5.32 -5.55 4.45
CA VAL A 122 4.33 -6.49 5.03
C VAL A 122 4.25 -7.84 4.30
N GLY A 123 4.91 -7.99 3.14
CA GLY A 123 4.96 -9.23 2.37
C GLY A 123 3.97 -9.37 1.22
N LYS A 124 3.37 -8.28 0.72
CA LYS A 124 2.40 -8.31 -0.41
C LYS A 124 2.97 -8.98 -1.67
N THR A 125 4.16 -8.55 -2.07
CA THR A 125 4.91 -9.09 -3.21
C THR A 125 5.21 -10.57 -2.99
N GLU A 126 5.60 -10.96 -1.77
CA GLU A 126 5.85 -12.36 -1.42
C GLU A 126 4.58 -13.22 -1.48
N ILE A 127 3.43 -12.70 -1.02
CA ILE A 127 2.15 -13.41 -1.13
C ILE A 127 1.75 -13.58 -2.60
N ALA A 128 1.93 -12.54 -3.43
CA ALA A 128 1.62 -12.61 -4.85
C ALA A 128 2.52 -13.61 -5.60
N LEU A 129 3.82 -13.62 -5.28
CA LEU A 129 4.77 -14.57 -5.84
C LEU A 129 4.44 -16.01 -5.40
N GLU A 130 4.14 -16.21 -4.12
CA GLU A 130 3.73 -17.51 -3.59
C GLU A 130 2.45 -18.02 -4.29
N PHE A 131 1.45 -17.16 -4.44
CA PHE A 131 0.21 -17.50 -5.15
C PHE A 131 0.52 -17.95 -6.60
N ALA A 132 1.34 -17.16 -7.31
CA ALA A 132 1.70 -17.43 -8.69
C ALA A 132 2.47 -18.75 -8.83
N LEU A 133 3.43 -19.03 -7.94
CA LEU A 133 4.20 -20.27 -7.95
C LEU A 133 3.30 -21.50 -7.70
N ARG A 134 2.33 -21.40 -6.79
CA ARG A 134 1.40 -22.50 -6.47
C ARG A 134 0.36 -22.77 -7.56
N HIS A 135 -0.01 -21.74 -8.34
CA HIS A 135 -1.14 -21.82 -9.28
C HIS A 135 -0.73 -21.65 -10.75
N LYS A 136 0.55 -21.50 -11.07
CA LYS A 136 1.02 -21.30 -12.46
C LYS A 136 0.51 -22.36 -13.45
N ASP A 137 0.35 -23.60 -13.00
CA ASP A 137 -0.09 -24.72 -13.85
C ASP A 137 -1.61 -24.71 -14.12
N GLN A 138 -2.35 -23.80 -13.48
CA GLN A 138 -3.78 -23.57 -13.68
C GLN A 138 -4.06 -22.44 -14.69
N PHE A 139 -3.01 -21.77 -15.18
CA PHE A 139 -3.09 -20.72 -16.19
C PHE A 139 -2.27 -21.10 -17.41
N ASP A 140 -2.75 -20.77 -18.60
CA ASP A 140 -1.97 -20.96 -19.83
C ASP A 140 -0.90 -19.86 -19.97
N ALA A 141 -1.13 -18.68 -19.37
CA ALA A 141 -0.13 -17.62 -19.31
C ALA A 141 -0.11 -16.91 -17.95
N VAL A 142 1.09 -16.61 -17.45
CA VAL A 142 1.28 -15.82 -16.22
C VAL A 142 2.32 -14.75 -16.47
N PHE A 143 1.95 -13.50 -16.24
CA PHE A 143 2.81 -12.34 -16.50
C PHE A 143 2.99 -11.51 -15.23
N TRP A 144 4.22 -11.45 -14.74
CA TRP A 144 4.65 -10.55 -13.69
C TRP A 144 5.09 -9.21 -14.27
N ILE A 145 4.53 -8.11 -13.77
CA ILE A 145 4.72 -6.77 -14.31
C ILE A 145 5.04 -5.81 -13.18
N HIS A 146 6.21 -5.17 -13.23
CA HIS A 146 6.55 -4.10 -12.30
C HIS A 146 5.81 -2.81 -12.69
N ALA A 147 4.93 -2.35 -11.80
CA ALA A 147 3.99 -1.26 -12.04
C ALA A 147 4.36 0.02 -11.27
N ASP A 148 5.62 0.17 -10.85
CA ASP A 148 6.10 1.32 -10.10
C ASP A 148 6.50 2.51 -10.97
N GLU A 149 6.87 2.26 -12.23
CA GLU A 149 7.25 3.29 -13.21
C GLU A 149 6.71 2.95 -14.61
N PRO A 150 6.20 3.94 -15.38
CA PRO A 150 5.69 3.70 -16.74
C PRO A 150 6.69 3.03 -17.69
N ALA A 151 7.99 3.36 -17.57
CA ALA A 151 9.02 2.79 -18.42
C ALA A 151 9.17 1.27 -18.24
N LYS A 152 9.05 0.77 -16.99
CA LYS A 152 9.10 -0.65 -16.69
C LYS A 152 7.87 -1.38 -17.20
N LEU A 153 6.69 -0.74 -17.14
CA LEU A 153 5.46 -1.29 -17.73
C LEU A 153 5.63 -1.50 -19.24
N ASP A 154 6.13 -0.49 -19.96
CA ASP A 154 6.40 -0.60 -21.40
C ASP A 154 7.41 -1.72 -21.72
N GLU A 155 8.50 -1.81 -20.95
CA GLU A 155 9.51 -2.89 -21.08
C GLU A 155 8.91 -4.28 -20.84
N CYS A 156 8.12 -4.46 -19.77
CA CYS A 156 7.45 -5.72 -19.48
C CYS A 156 6.48 -6.13 -20.60
N PHE A 157 5.65 -5.21 -21.10
CA PHE A 157 4.71 -5.49 -22.19
C PHE A 157 5.41 -5.86 -23.50
N GLN A 158 6.55 -5.24 -23.78
CA GLN A 158 7.39 -5.62 -24.92
C GLN A 158 8.00 -7.02 -24.72
N GLY A 159 8.51 -7.33 -23.53
CA GLY A 159 8.97 -8.68 -23.20
C GLY A 159 7.88 -9.74 -23.35
N ILE A 160 6.65 -9.44 -22.91
CA ILE A 160 5.48 -10.32 -23.08
C ILE A 160 5.17 -10.54 -24.55
N SER A 161 5.17 -9.49 -25.39
CA SER A 161 4.84 -9.63 -26.82
C SER A 161 5.79 -10.57 -27.54
N VAL A 162 7.09 -10.48 -27.25
CA VAL A 162 8.12 -11.36 -27.81
C VAL A 162 7.97 -12.79 -27.29
N ARG A 163 7.91 -12.95 -25.96
CA ARG A 163 7.92 -14.29 -25.33
C ARG A 163 6.67 -15.10 -25.63
N LEU A 164 5.52 -14.45 -25.75
CA LEU A 164 4.26 -15.09 -26.13
C LEU A 164 4.21 -15.46 -27.62
N GLY A 165 5.09 -14.89 -28.45
CA GLY A 165 5.15 -15.12 -29.90
C GLY A 165 4.29 -14.16 -30.72
N LEU A 166 3.84 -13.04 -30.13
CA LEU A 166 3.10 -12.00 -30.86
C LEU A 166 4.02 -11.21 -31.80
N GLN A 167 5.31 -11.09 -31.45
CA GLN A 167 6.35 -10.42 -32.22
C GLN A 167 7.67 -11.18 -32.13
N THR A 168 8.55 -10.98 -33.12
CA THR A 168 9.97 -11.35 -32.99
C THR A 168 10.74 -10.25 -32.25
N GLU A 169 11.95 -10.57 -31.77
CA GLU A 169 12.83 -9.56 -31.14
C GLU A 169 13.16 -8.39 -32.09
N GLU A 170 13.30 -8.68 -33.39
CA GLU A 170 13.59 -7.67 -34.42
C GLU A 170 12.40 -6.72 -34.68
N GLU A 171 11.18 -7.24 -34.53
CA GLU A 171 9.93 -6.48 -34.72
C GLU A 171 9.55 -5.65 -33.50
N ALA A 172 10.00 -6.06 -32.31
CA ALA A 172 9.72 -5.39 -31.05
C ALA A 172 10.54 -4.09 -30.91
N ASN A 173 10.38 -3.16 -31.85
CA ASN A 173 11.09 -1.87 -31.89
C ASN A 173 10.24 -0.69 -31.41
N ASN A 174 8.96 -0.92 -31.09
CA ASN A 174 8.03 0.09 -30.61
C ASN A 174 7.17 -0.46 -29.47
N GLN A 175 7.34 0.11 -28.28
CA GLN A 175 6.63 -0.28 -27.06
C GLN A 175 5.11 -0.07 -27.16
N VAL A 176 4.64 0.96 -27.87
CA VAL A 176 3.20 1.22 -28.05
C VAL A 176 2.53 0.13 -28.90
N VAL A 177 3.22 -0.35 -29.94
CA VAL A 177 2.75 -1.46 -30.78
C VAL A 177 2.74 -2.75 -29.97
N SER A 178 3.84 -3.03 -29.25
CA SER A 178 3.96 -4.22 -28.39
C SER A 178 2.84 -4.28 -27.35
N ARG A 179 2.60 -3.16 -26.65
CA ARG A 179 1.49 -3.01 -25.70
C ARG A 179 0.14 -3.26 -26.35
N SER A 180 -0.09 -2.71 -27.53
CA SER A 180 -1.36 -2.87 -28.25
C SER A 180 -1.62 -4.32 -28.65
N LEU A 181 -0.58 -5.04 -29.07
CA LEU A 181 -0.67 -6.47 -29.41
C LEU A 181 -0.98 -7.33 -28.20
N VAL A 182 -0.26 -7.13 -27.09
CA VAL A 182 -0.52 -7.85 -25.84
C VAL A 182 -1.94 -7.59 -25.34
N LYS A 183 -2.40 -6.33 -25.33
CA LYS A 183 -3.79 -6.00 -24.95
C LYS A 183 -4.82 -6.63 -25.89
N GLY A 184 -4.53 -6.68 -27.18
CA GLY A 184 -5.37 -7.35 -28.18
C GLY A 184 -5.51 -8.84 -27.88
N TRP A 185 -4.41 -9.52 -27.56
CA TRP A 185 -4.43 -10.93 -27.17
C TRP A 185 -5.17 -11.15 -25.84
N LEU A 186 -4.93 -10.34 -24.82
CA LEU A 186 -5.60 -10.47 -23.51
C LEU A 186 -7.13 -10.33 -23.62
N ALA A 187 -7.61 -9.50 -24.54
CA ALA A 187 -9.03 -9.29 -24.80
C ALA A 187 -9.71 -10.46 -25.53
N ASN A 188 -8.94 -11.31 -26.22
CA ASN A 188 -9.42 -12.49 -26.94
C ASN A 188 -8.31 -13.57 -26.96
N PRO A 189 -8.02 -14.20 -25.81
CA PRO A 189 -6.84 -15.03 -25.64
C PRO A 189 -7.08 -16.39 -26.29
N ARG A 190 -6.59 -16.61 -27.51
CA ARG A 190 -6.74 -17.91 -28.20
C ARG A 190 -5.50 -18.77 -27.97
N ARG A 191 -5.68 -20.10 -27.76
CA ARG A 191 -4.57 -21.06 -27.60
C ARG A 191 -3.81 -21.28 -28.91
N GLU A 192 -4.56 -21.42 -30.00
CA GLU A 192 -4.06 -21.52 -31.37
C GLU A 192 -4.96 -20.72 -32.31
N ASP A 193 -4.36 -20.03 -33.27
CA ASP A 193 -5.08 -19.61 -34.48
C ASP A 193 -5.37 -20.88 -35.30
N GLY A 194 -6.50 -21.51 -34.99
CA GLY A 194 -7.03 -22.64 -35.74
C GLY A 194 -7.42 -22.21 -37.15
N VAL A 195 -6.44 -22.03 -38.03
CA VAL A 195 -6.64 -22.16 -39.47
C VAL A 195 -6.61 -23.65 -39.76
N THR A 196 -7.67 -24.35 -39.37
CA THR A 196 -8.07 -25.55 -40.09
C THR A 196 -8.83 -25.05 -41.31
N ASP A 197 -8.37 -25.40 -42.51
CA ASP A 197 -8.94 -25.02 -43.82
C ASP A 197 -10.40 -25.50 -44.06
N ASP A 198 -11.14 -25.85 -43.01
CA ASP A 198 -12.56 -26.18 -43.06
C ASP A 198 -13.37 -25.03 -42.43
N ASP A 199 -14.04 -24.28 -43.30
CA ASP A 199 -15.04 -23.23 -43.02
C ASP A 199 -16.28 -23.76 -42.27
N ASP A 200 -16.10 -24.34 -41.07
CA ASP A 200 -17.22 -24.65 -40.20
C ASP A 200 -17.61 -23.39 -39.41
N ILE A 201 -18.50 -22.61 -40.05
CA ILE A 201 -19.19 -21.41 -39.55
C ILE A 201 -19.86 -21.61 -38.17
N ASN A 202 -19.93 -22.84 -37.65
CA ASN A 202 -20.49 -23.17 -36.34
C ASN A 202 -19.47 -23.35 -35.19
N SER A 203 -18.15 -23.27 -35.42
CA SER A 203 -17.16 -23.45 -34.34
C SER A 203 -17.04 -22.27 -33.36
N THR A 204 -17.65 -21.12 -33.69
CA THR A 204 -17.51 -19.86 -32.93
C THR A 204 -18.28 -19.85 -31.58
N ILE A 205 -19.00 -20.91 -31.23
CA ILE A 205 -19.88 -20.95 -30.05
C ILE A 205 -19.31 -21.83 -28.91
N SER A 206 -18.19 -22.54 -29.12
CA SER A 206 -17.58 -23.36 -28.07
C SER A 206 -16.47 -22.59 -27.35
N GLY A 207 -16.73 -22.08 -26.15
CA GLY A 207 -15.76 -21.40 -25.26
C GLY A 207 -14.60 -22.27 -24.76
N GLY A 208 -14.25 -23.36 -25.46
CA GLY A 208 -13.18 -24.29 -25.11
C GLY A 208 -11.79 -23.89 -25.61
N ASN A 209 -11.67 -22.88 -26.48
CA ASN A 209 -10.38 -22.46 -27.05
C ASN A 209 -9.79 -21.18 -26.42
N GLU A 210 -10.44 -20.62 -25.39
CA GLU A 210 -9.88 -19.48 -24.68
C GLU A 210 -8.74 -19.92 -23.75
N ALA A 211 -7.57 -19.27 -23.88
CA ALA A 211 -6.44 -19.42 -23.00
C ALA A 211 -6.68 -18.60 -21.73
N SER A 212 -6.53 -19.26 -20.59
CA SER A 212 -6.57 -18.64 -19.27
C SER A 212 -5.28 -17.88 -19.00
N TRP A 213 -5.37 -16.69 -18.43
CA TRP A 213 -4.19 -15.88 -18.13
C TRP A 213 -4.30 -15.14 -16.79
N LEU A 214 -3.13 -14.92 -16.18
CA LEU A 214 -2.94 -14.15 -14.95
C LEU A 214 -1.93 -13.02 -15.19
N ILE A 215 -2.31 -11.78 -14.88
CA ILE A 215 -1.39 -10.64 -14.79
C ILE A 215 -1.21 -10.26 -13.33
N ILE A 216 0.04 -10.07 -12.92
CA ILE A 216 0.40 -9.57 -11.59
C ILE A 216 1.04 -8.20 -11.77
N PHE A 217 0.32 -7.14 -11.37
CA PHE A 217 0.87 -5.79 -11.28
C PHE A 217 1.48 -5.59 -9.90
N ASP A 218 2.80 -5.72 -9.80
CA ASP A 218 3.53 -5.55 -8.55
C ASP A 218 3.92 -4.08 -8.33
N ASN A 219 3.75 -3.60 -7.10
CA ASN A 219 4.08 -2.24 -6.67
C ASN A 219 3.32 -1.12 -7.42
N ALA A 220 2.04 -1.36 -7.75
CA ALA A 220 1.14 -0.41 -8.40
C ALA A 220 0.65 0.69 -7.44
N ASP A 221 1.56 1.50 -6.93
CA ASP A 221 1.29 2.52 -5.91
C ASP A 221 0.56 3.75 -6.47
N ASP A 222 0.80 4.13 -7.73
CA ASP A 222 -0.03 5.12 -8.44
C ASP A 222 -0.92 4.40 -9.45
N PRO A 223 -2.20 4.15 -9.14
CA PRO A 223 -3.07 3.42 -10.03
C PRO A 223 -3.33 4.07 -11.39
N LYS A 224 -3.05 5.38 -11.52
CA LYS A 224 -3.26 6.09 -12.79
C LYS A 224 -2.34 5.56 -13.89
N VAL A 225 -1.17 5.03 -13.52
CA VAL A 225 -0.21 4.49 -14.49
C VAL A 225 -0.76 3.25 -15.20
N LEU A 226 -1.69 2.52 -14.57
CA LEU A 226 -2.25 1.29 -15.13
C LEU A 226 -3.29 1.52 -16.22
N GLY A 227 -3.80 2.74 -16.42
CA GLY A 227 -4.91 2.99 -17.35
C GLY A 227 -4.65 2.50 -18.78
N ASP A 228 -3.45 2.73 -19.30
CA ASP A 228 -3.08 2.32 -20.66
C ASP A 228 -2.74 0.83 -20.77
N TYR A 229 -2.45 0.17 -19.65
CA TYR A 229 -2.02 -1.23 -19.57
C TYR A 229 -3.12 -2.18 -19.08
N TRP A 230 -4.21 -1.63 -18.53
CA TRP A 230 -5.28 -2.41 -17.95
C TRP A 230 -5.89 -3.33 -19.01
N PRO A 231 -5.99 -4.64 -18.73
CA PRO A 231 -6.52 -5.59 -19.70
C PRO A 231 -8.04 -5.47 -19.82
N GLU A 232 -8.54 -5.83 -20.99
CA GLU A 232 -9.93 -6.18 -21.21
C GLU A 232 -10.00 -7.72 -21.38
N GLY A 233 -11.14 -8.36 -21.08
CA GLY A 233 -11.31 -9.81 -21.27
C GLY A 233 -11.64 -10.58 -19.98
N SER A 234 -11.48 -11.91 -20.05
CA SER A 234 -11.95 -12.91 -19.07
C SER A 234 -10.87 -13.46 -18.12
N GLY A 235 -9.66 -12.89 -18.18
CA GLY A 235 -8.54 -13.33 -17.35
C GLY A 235 -8.56 -12.83 -15.90
N SER A 236 -7.41 -12.98 -15.25
CA SER A 236 -7.23 -12.71 -13.83
C SER A 236 -6.15 -11.66 -13.59
N VAL A 237 -6.41 -10.70 -12.71
CA VAL A 237 -5.46 -9.62 -12.36
C VAL A 237 -5.23 -9.59 -10.86
N LEU A 238 -3.99 -9.84 -10.44
CA LEU A 238 -3.53 -9.61 -9.08
C LEU A 238 -2.78 -8.28 -9.02
N ILE A 239 -3.03 -7.48 -7.99
CA ILE A 239 -2.37 -6.19 -7.79
C ILE A 239 -1.71 -6.20 -6.42
N THR A 240 -0.46 -5.75 -6.32
CA THR A 240 0.13 -5.37 -5.04
C THR A 240 0.30 -3.85 -5.03
N SER A 241 -0.12 -3.19 -3.94
CA SER A 241 -0.05 -1.72 -3.84
C SER A 241 0.03 -1.27 -2.39
N ARG A 242 0.60 -0.10 -2.15
CA ARG A 242 0.48 0.61 -0.87
C ARG A 242 -0.81 1.40 -0.79
N ASP A 243 -1.42 1.78 -1.91
CA ASP A 243 -2.67 2.56 -1.89
C ASP A 243 -3.86 1.63 -1.66
N PRO A 244 -4.63 1.78 -0.56
CA PRO A 244 -5.85 1.01 -0.34
C PRO A 244 -6.92 1.20 -1.43
N LEU A 245 -6.84 2.28 -2.22
CA LEU A 245 -7.71 2.50 -3.37
C LEU A 245 -7.46 1.47 -4.50
N ALA A 246 -6.35 0.74 -4.47
CA ALA A 246 -6.05 -0.29 -5.46
C ALA A 246 -7.14 -1.39 -5.54
N LYS A 247 -7.86 -1.64 -4.44
CA LYS A 247 -9.00 -2.57 -4.38
C LYS A 247 -10.19 -2.16 -5.26
N ARG A 248 -10.27 -0.89 -5.66
CA ARG A 248 -11.38 -0.33 -6.46
C ARG A 248 -10.94 0.12 -7.85
N LEU A 249 -9.78 -0.30 -8.32
CA LEU A 249 -9.27 0.16 -9.61
C LEU A 249 -10.11 -0.34 -10.76
N PHE A 250 -10.59 0.61 -11.56
CA PHE A 250 -11.42 0.38 -12.73
C PHE A 250 -12.73 -0.38 -12.46
N SER A 251 -13.22 -0.44 -11.20
CA SER A 251 -14.60 -0.87 -10.93
C SER A 251 -15.15 -0.36 -9.61
N THR A 252 -16.48 -0.31 -9.53
CA THR A 252 -17.23 0.18 -8.37
C THR A 252 -17.17 -0.76 -7.17
N TYR A 253 -16.90 -2.05 -7.40
CA TYR A 253 -16.80 -3.04 -6.34
C TYR A 253 -15.37 -3.09 -5.79
N SER A 254 -15.25 -3.31 -4.48
CA SER A 254 -13.94 -3.54 -3.86
C SER A 254 -13.59 -5.02 -4.00
N ALA A 255 -12.44 -5.33 -4.57
CA ALA A 255 -11.93 -6.70 -4.69
C ALA A 255 -10.48 -6.75 -4.18
N GLY A 256 -10.28 -7.35 -3.02
CA GLY A 256 -8.98 -7.39 -2.34
C GLY A 256 -9.07 -7.09 -0.84
N LEU A 257 -7.91 -7.07 -0.18
CA LEU A 257 -7.78 -6.86 1.26
C LEU A 257 -6.57 -6.00 1.62
N ASP A 258 -6.56 -5.50 2.86
CA ASP A 258 -5.38 -4.90 3.46
C ASP A 258 -4.60 -6.01 4.17
N VAL A 259 -3.39 -6.31 3.70
CA VAL A 259 -2.50 -7.29 4.32
C VAL A 259 -2.02 -6.73 5.65
N GLU A 260 -2.43 -7.39 6.72
CA GLU A 260 -2.00 -7.06 8.08
C GLU A 260 -0.61 -7.63 8.38
N SER A 261 0.07 -7.16 9.42
CA SER A 261 1.32 -7.77 9.91
C SER A 261 1.10 -9.24 10.34
N LEU A 262 2.19 -10.01 10.48
CA LEU A 262 2.10 -11.36 11.04
C LEU A 262 1.67 -11.28 12.51
N ASN A 263 0.97 -12.32 12.99
CA ASN A 263 0.76 -12.46 14.43
C ASN A 263 2.07 -12.88 15.11
N ASP A 264 2.11 -12.82 16.44
CA ASP A 264 3.32 -13.11 17.23
C ASP A 264 3.84 -14.54 17.01
N THR A 265 2.95 -15.50 16.74
CA THR A 265 3.30 -16.90 16.46
C THR A 265 3.95 -17.05 15.09
N ASP A 266 3.31 -16.56 14.02
CA ASP A 266 3.82 -16.67 12.66
C ASP A 266 5.10 -15.87 12.47
N GLY A 267 5.19 -14.68 13.06
CA GLY A 267 6.40 -13.86 13.01
C GLY A 267 7.53 -14.45 13.86
N GLY A 268 7.22 -15.08 15.00
CA GLY A 268 8.20 -15.81 15.80
C GLY A 268 8.75 -17.04 15.07
N ALA A 269 7.89 -17.81 14.41
CA ALA A 269 8.30 -18.96 13.61
C ALA A 269 9.11 -18.55 12.36
N LEU A 270 8.73 -17.45 11.69
CA LEU A 270 9.56 -16.84 10.64
C LEU A 270 10.95 -16.49 11.18
N LEU A 271 11.04 -15.89 12.36
CA LEU A 271 12.31 -15.53 12.98
C LEU A 271 13.17 -16.77 13.23
N LEU A 272 12.62 -17.79 13.90
CA LEU A 272 13.32 -19.05 14.20
C LEU A 272 13.90 -19.70 12.94
N ARG A 273 13.11 -19.71 11.85
CA ARG A 273 13.56 -20.26 10.57
C ARG A 273 14.68 -19.44 9.95
N LEU A 274 14.58 -18.12 9.99
CA LEU A 274 15.61 -17.22 9.45
C LEU A 274 16.89 -17.20 10.28
N THR A 275 16.84 -17.59 11.56
CA THR A 275 18.00 -17.73 12.44
C THR A 275 18.50 -19.18 12.56
N GLU A 276 17.90 -20.11 11.83
CA GLU A 276 18.24 -21.56 11.86
C GLU A 276 18.13 -22.15 13.28
N SER A 277 17.19 -21.64 14.09
CA SER A 277 17.01 -22.00 15.50
C SER A 277 15.77 -22.88 15.76
N GLU A 278 15.15 -23.44 14.72
CA GLU A 278 13.95 -24.28 14.84
C GLU A 278 14.20 -25.55 15.69
N GLU A 279 15.41 -26.09 15.64
CA GLU A 279 15.82 -27.27 16.43
C GLU A 279 16.46 -26.91 17.78
N SER A 280 16.42 -25.63 18.17
CA SER A 280 16.97 -25.23 19.47
C SER A 280 16.24 -25.96 20.59
N THR A 281 17.02 -26.56 21.50
CA THR A 281 16.50 -27.25 22.70
C THR A 281 16.15 -26.27 23.82
N GLU A 282 16.35 -24.98 23.58
CA GLU A 282 16.04 -23.91 24.50
C GLU A 282 14.52 -23.69 24.52
N GLU A 283 13.87 -24.11 25.61
CA GLU A 283 12.44 -23.85 25.88
C GLU A 283 12.11 -22.34 25.79
N ASP A 284 13.11 -21.49 25.98
CA ASP A 284 13.04 -20.04 25.90
C ASP A 284 13.16 -19.45 24.48
N ALA A 285 13.62 -20.21 23.48
CA ALA A 285 13.85 -19.69 22.13
C ALA A 285 12.53 -19.29 21.46
N GLU A 286 11.50 -20.15 21.50
CA GLU A 286 10.19 -19.81 20.95
C GLU A 286 9.54 -18.62 21.65
N SER A 287 9.66 -18.58 22.99
CA SER A 287 9.13 -17.49 23.81
C SER A 287 9.80 -16.16 23.44
N SER A 288 11.13 -16.16 23.30
CA SER A 288 11.92 -15.01 22.89
C SER A 288 11.58 -14.60 21.45
N ALA A 289 11.41 -15.55 20.53
CA ALA A 289 11.02 -15.28 19.16
C ALA A 289 9.65 -14.59 19.06
N ARG A 290 8.66 -15.07 19.82
CA ARG A 290 7.33 -14.43 19.90
C ARG A 290 7.42 -13.00 20.44
N LYS A 291 8.23 -12.77 21.48
CA LYS A 291 8.46 -11.41 22.03
C LYS A 291 9.16 -10.49 21.04
N ILE A 292 10.17 -10.97 20.32
CA ILE A 292 10.85 -10.20 19.27
C ILE A 292 9.86 -9.87 18.15
N SER A 293 9.06 -10.85 17.69
CA SER A 293 8.01 -10.60 16.70
C SER A 293 7.02 -9.54 17.17
N HIS A 294 6.56 -9.62 18.43
CA HIS A 294 5.68 -8.63 19.04
C HIS A 294 6.30 -7.22 19.03
N ASN A 295 7.57 -7.13 19.42
CA ASN A 295 8.34 -5.88 19.45
C ASN A 295 8.59 -5.30 18.06
N LEU A 296 8.69 -6.16 17.04
CA LEU A 296 8.76 -5.79 15.63
C LEU A 296 7.36 -5.66 14.98
N ALA A 297 6.30 -5.71 15.78
CA ALA A 297 4.90 -5.63 15.36
C ALA A 297 4.58 -6.55 14.16
N GLY A 298 5.20 -7.73 14.14
CA GLY A 298 4.98 -8.77 13.14
C GLY A 298 5.35 -8.39 11.70
N LEU A 299 6.14 -7.33 11.48
CA LEU A 299 6.48 -6.88 10.12
C LEU A 299 7.56 -7.80 9.51
N PRO A 300 7.26 -8.58 8.45
CA PRO A 300 8.20 -9.57 7.90
C PRO A 300 9.55 -8.97 7.51
N LEU A 301 9.57 -7.79 6.87
CA LEU A 301 10.83 -7.15 6.52
C LEU A 301 11.70 -6.81 7.75
N ALA A 302 11.09 -6.31 8.83
CA ALA A 302 11.83 -6.00 10.06
C ALA A 302 12.36 -7.28 10.70
N ILE A 303 11.55 -8.35 10.75
CA ILE A 303 11.96 -9.66 11.25
C ILE A 303 13.15 -10.19 10.45
N SER A 304 13.11 -10.13 9.12
CA SER A 304 14.22 -10.59 8.27
C SER A 304 15.50 -9.79 8.47
N GLN A 305 15.39 -8.47 8.68
CA GLN A 305 16.55 -7.63 8.97
C GLN A 305 17.17 -7.97 10.32
N MET A 306 16.34 -8.11 11.37
CA MET A 306 16.83 -8.45 12.70
C MET A 306 17.39 -9.87 12.75
N ALA A 307 16.77 -10.84 12.07
CA ALA A 307 17.32 -12.19 11.89
C ALA A 307 18.72 -12.15 11.25
N SER A 308 18.94 -11.25 10.28
CA SER A 308 20.27 -11.07 9.69
C SER A 308 21.29 -10.49 10.68
N ILE A 309 20.88 -9.62 11.61
CA ILE A 309 21.76 -9.10 12.66
C ILE A 309 22.11 -10.21 13.64
N ILE A 310 21.09 -10.94 14.11
CA ILE A 310 21.22 -12.07 15.04
C ILE A 310 22.23 -13.08 14.51
N ARG A 311 22.06 -13.54 13.27
CA ARG A 311 23.00 -14.50 12.65
C ARG A 311 24.41 -13.95 12.47
N ARG A 312 24.55 -12.68 12.11
CA ARG A 312 25.87 -12.07 11.82
C ARG A 312 26.68 -11.80 13.07
N GLN A 313 26.01 -11.50 14.16
CA GLN A 313 26.62 -11.20 15.45
C GLN A 313 26.65 -12.42 16.37
N ASP A 314 26.17 -13.57 15.90
CA ASP A 314 26.10 -14.84 16.65
C ASP A 314 25.37 -14.67 17.99
N LEU A 315 24.24 -13.96 17.97
CA LEU A 315 23.45 -13.69 19.17
C LEU A 315 22.41 -14.80 19.39
N SER A 316 22.22 -15.21 20.63
CA SER A 316 20.99 -15.89 21.03
C SER A 316 19.78 -14.96 20.92
N LEU A 317 18.57 -15.54 20.83
CA LEU A 317 17.34 -14.75 20.82
C LEU A 317 17.15 -13.96 22.12
N SER A 318 17.57 -14.51 23.26
CA SER A 318 17.55 -13.84 24.55
C SER A 318 18.51 -12.65 24.60
N GLU A 319 19.74 -12.79 24.08
CA GLU A 319 20.70 -11.68 24.03
C GLU A 319 20.19 -10.56 23.14
N PHE A 320 19.69 -10.91 21.94
CA PHE A 320 19.10 -9.91 21.05
C PHE A 320 17.92 -9.19 21.70
N LEU A 321 17.03 -9.91 22.40
CA LEU A 321 15.90 -9.29 23.09
C LEU A 321 16.39 -8.30 24.16
N SER A 322 17.43 -8.63 24.93
CA SER A 322 18.00 -7.71 25.92
C SER A 322 18.56 -6.43 25.30
N ILE A 323 19.22 -6.53 24.14
CA ILE A 323 19.72 -5.39 23.36
C ILE A 323 18.55 -4.56 22.82
N TYR A 324 17.51 -5.21 22.31
CA TYR A 324 16.36 -4.54 21.71
C TYR A 324 15.49 -3.81 22.75
N GLU A 325 15.48 -4.26 24.01
CA GLU A 325 14.74 -3.61 25.09
C GLU A 325 15.37 -2.28 25.52
N ASP A 326 16.70 -2.12 25.40
CA ASP A 326 17.37 -0.84 25.62
C ASP A 326 17.05 0.16 24.50
N ALA A 327 16.61 1.37 24.89
CA ALA A 327 16.15 2.36 23.93
C ALA A 327 17.28 2.94 23.06
N ASN A 328 18.50 3.06 23.58
CA ASN A 328 19.64 3.58 22.85
C ASN A 328 20.17 2.55 21.86
N ASP A 329 20.30 1.30 22.31
CA ASP A 329 20.77 0.21 21.46
C ASP A 329 19.76 -0.12 20.35
N ARG A 330 18.46 -0.12 20.67
CA ARG A 330 17.40 -0.27 19.66
C ARG A 330 17.46 0.78 18.56
N ALA A 331 17.73 2.04 18.90
CA ALA A 331 17.90 3.10 17.89
C ALA A 331 19.12 2.83 16.99
N ALA A 332 20.21 2.31 17.57
CA ALA A 332 21.39 1.92 16.82
C ALA A 332 21.08 0.79 15.82
N LEU A 333 20.29 -0.23 16.20
CA LEU A 333 19.88 -1.33 15.31
C LEU A 333 19.22 -0.85 14.01
N TYR A 334 18.36 0.18 14.08
CA TYR A 334 17.69 0.74 12.89
C TYR A 334 18.60 1.62 12.02
N SER A 335 19.67 2.15 12.59
CA SER A 335 20.65 2.96 11.87
C SER A 335 21.62 2.12 11.03
N VAL A 336 21.75 0.83 11.34
CA VAL A 336 22.76 0.01 10.66
C VAL A 336 22.29 -0.43 9.28
N LYS A 337 22.98 0.08 8.26
CA LYS A 337 22.82 -0.34 6.87
C LYS A 337 23.54 -1.67 6.67
N TYR A 338 22.86 -2.80 6.88
CA TYR A 338 23.45 -4.10 6.59
C TYR A 338 23.07 -4.60 5.19
N ASN A 339 24.09 -4.97 4.41
CA ASN A 339 23.94 -5.68 3.14
C ASN A 339 23.49 -7.11 3.43
N ALA A 340 22.21 -7.44 3.47
CA ALA A 340 21.74 -8.81 3.61
C ALA A 340 22.02 -9.59 2.31
N GLY A 341 23.23 -10.13 2.16
CA GLY A 341 23.60 -10.97 1.01
C GLY A 341 23.67 -10.23 -0.35
N PRO A 342 24.05 -10.95 -1.42
CA PRO A 342 24.23 -10.35 -2.75
C PRO A 342 22.93 -9.82 -3.36
N ASN A 343 21.78 -10.36 -2.95
CA ASN A 343 20.46 -10.07 -3.54
C ASN A 343 19.37 -9.63 -2.54
N ALA A 344 19.58 -9.63 -1.21
CA ALA A 344 18.52 -9.17 -0.31
C ALA A 344 18.59 -7.64 -0.13
N TYR A 345 17.59 -6.98 -0.71
CA TYR A 345 17.16 -5.60 -0.53
C TYR A 345 18.10 -4.72 0.32
N ARG A 346 18.90 -3.89 -0.35
CA ARG A 346 19.86 -2.90 0.19
C ARG A 346 19.24 -1.77 1.04
N TYR A 347 18.01 -1.90 1.49
CA TYR A 347 17.22 -0.80 2.02
C TYR A 347 17.04 -0.94 3.53
N SER A 348 17.40 0.10 4.29
CA SER A 348 16.93 0.20 5.68
C SER A 348 15.40 0.28 5.69
N ILE A 349 14.76 -0.05 6.81
CA ILE A 349 13.29 0.07 6.95
C ILE A 349 12.79 1.46 6.50
N ALA A 350 13.55 2.51 6.84
CA ALA A 350 13.24 3.88 6.43
C ALA A 350 13.22 4.07 4.90
N THR A 351 14.13 3.43 4.16
CA THR A 351 14.12 3.51 2.70
C THR A 351 12.95 2.73 2.10
N VAL A 352 12.55 1.60 2.70
CA VAL A 352 11.38 0.84 2.22
C VAL A 352 10.10 1.66 2.34
N TRP A 353 9.95 2.47 3.38
CA TRP A 353 8.80 3.36 3.52
C TRP A 353 8.90 4.66 2.73
N ALA A 354 10.02 4.89 2.03
CA ALA A 354 10.22 6.01 1.11
C ALA A 354 9.88 7.37 1.75
N PHE A 355 10.22 7.56 3.04
CA PHE A 355 9.97 8.82 3.75
C PHE A 355 10.50 10.03 3.00
N GLU A 356 11.60 9.87 2.25
CA GLU A 356 12.20 10.92 1.44
C GLU A 356 11.27 11.47 0.35
N LYS A 357 10.41 10.62 -0.24
CA LYS A 357 9.44 10.99 -1.29
C LYS A 357 8.25 11.78 -0.75
N LEU A 358 8.03 11.79 0.57
CA LEU A 358 6.91 12.51 1.18
C LEU A 358 7.10 14.03 1.10
N SER A 359 5.98 14.75 0.91
CA SER A 359 5.92 16.20 1.03
C SER A 359 6.33 16.66 2.44
N GLN A 360 6.75 17.93 2.55
CA GLN A 360 7.13 18.51 3.85
C GLN A 360 5.96 18.49 4.84
N ASP A 361 4.73 18.70 4.37
CA ASP A 361 3.53 18.65 5.20
C ASP A 361 3.27 17.23 5.71
N ALA A 362 3.40 16.20 4.86
CA ALA A 362 3.25 14.80 5.26
C ALA A 362 4.34 14.37 6.24
N LYS A 363 5.60 14.78 6.02
CA LYS A 363 6.71 14.56 6.95
C LYS A 363 6.44 15.18 8.32
N ALA A 364 5.96 16.42 8.37
CA ALA A 364 5.63 17.09 9.63
C ALA A 364 4.51 16.37 10.39
N LEU A 365 3.44 15.95 9.69
CA LEU A 365 2.39 15.14 10.31
C LEU A 365 2.93 13.81 10.86
N LEU A 366 3.80 13.14 10.10
CA LEU A 366 4.39 11.87 10.51
C LEU A 366 5.32 12.04 11.73
N LYS A 367 6.13 13.10 11.76
CA LYS A 367 6.94 13.49 12.94
C LYS A 367 6.03 13.70 14.15
N ALA A 368 4.96 14.49 14.03
CA ALA A 368 4.00 14.72 15.11
C ALA A 368 3.38 13.42 15.65
N ILE A 369 2.87 12.58 14.74
CA ILE A 369 2.25 11.31 15.09
C ILE A 369 3.22 10.39 15.83
N SER A 370 4.52 10.45 15.54
CA SER A 370 5.54 9.55 16.13
C SER A 370 5.73 9.74 17.64
N PHE A 371 5.33 10.89 18.18
CA PHE A 371 5.33 11.18 19.62
C PHE A 371 3.98 10.92 20.30
N MET A 372 2.94 10.58 19.53
CA MET A 372 1.61 10.26 20.04
C MET A 372 1.47 8.75 20.21
N ASP A 373 0.46 8.32 20.97
CA ASP A 373 0.05 6.92 20.98
C ASP A 373 -0.21 6.43 19.54
N PRO A 374 0.29 5.24 19.14
CA PRO A 374 0.16 4.74 17.78
C PRO A 374 -1.30 4.54 17.35
N ASP A 375 -2.21 4.35 18.31
CA ASP A 375 -3.60 4.08 18.07
C ASP A 375 -4.48 5.31 18.33
N ARG A 376 -5.53 5.45 17.52
CA ARG A 376 -6.67 6.35 17.81
C ARG A 376 -6.32 7.84 17.97
N VAL A 377 -5.27 8.32 17.30
CA VAL A 377 -4.88 9.75 17.27
C VAL A 377 -6.00 10.59 16.68
N GLN A 378 -6.50 11.57 17.44
CA GLN A 378 -7.58 12.46 16.99
C GLN A 378 -7.10 13.43 15.91
N GLU A 379 -7.79 13.48 14.76
CA GLU A 379 -7.40 14.39 13.66
C GLU A 379 -7.41 15.86 14.08
N ALA A 380 -8.35 16.25 14.95
CA ALA A 380 -8.43 17.62 15.45
C ALA A 380 -7.19 18.02 16.28
N ALA A 381 -6.69 17.11 17.12
CA ALA A 381 -5.47 17.36 17.90
C ALA A 381 -4.25 17.39 16.97
N LEU A 382 -4.18 16.48 16.01
CA LEU A 382 -3.09 16.44 15.05
C LEU A 382 -3.03 17.70 14.16
N LEU A 383 -4.18 18.24 13.77
CA LEU A 383 -4.27 19.50 13.03
C LEU A 383 -3.69 20.67 13.83
N ASP A 384 -4.01 20.76 15.12
CA ASP A 384 -3.49 21.82 16.00
C ASP A 384 -1.96 21.69 16.16
N ILE A 385 -1.45 20.47 16.36
CA ILE A 385 -0.01 20.19 16.46
C ILE A 385 0.69 20.60 15.16
N ALA A 386 0.14 20.20 14.01
CA ALA A 386 0.69 20.55 12.71
C ALA A 386 0.72 22.06 12.49
N ALA A 387 -0.34 22.78 12.88
CA ALA A 387 -0.38 24.23 12.81
C ALA A 387 0.71 24.88 13.67
N ALA A 388 1.00 24.34 14.86
CA ALA A 388 2.06 24.83 15.74
C ALA A 388 3.47 24.53 15.22
N MET A 389 3.66 23.48 14.42
CA MET A 389 4.94 23.14 13.78
C MET A 389 5.35 24.08 12.65
N PHE A 390 4.41 24.85 12.08
CA PHE A 390 4.67 25.80 10.99
C PHE A 390 4.39 27.25 11.41
N PRO A 391 5.10 27.79 12.42
CA PRO A 391 4.88 29.15 12.87
C PRO A 391 5.07 30.14 11.71
N GLY A 392 4.13 31.08 11.56
CA GLY A 392 4.17 32.10 10.52
C GLY A 392 3.55 31.69 9.18
N THR A 393 3.12 30.43 8.99
CA THR A 393 2.33 30.03 7.82
C THR A 393 1.00 29.42 8.25
N SER A 394 -0.07 29.65 7.48
CA SER A 394 -1.34 28.99 7.78
C SER A 394 -1.29 27.52 7.34
N PHE A 395 -1.32 26.61 8.31
CA PHE A 395 -1.54 25.19 8.04
C PHE A 395 -3.05 24.94 7.89
N THR A 396 -3.56 25.14 6.67
CA THR A 396 -4.99 25.07 6.40
C THR A 396 -5.53 23.63 6.52
N LYS A 397 -6.85 23.49 6.73
CA LYS A 397 -7.53 22.18 6.70
C LYS A 397 -7.30 21.43 5.40
N LEU A 398 -7.12 22.14 4.28
CA LEU A 398 -6.81 21.53 2.98
C LEU A 398 -5.39 20.96 2.94
N ARG A 399 -4.38 21.70 3.43
CA ARG A 399 -3.00 21.21 3.57
C ARG A 399 -2.95 19.95 4.44
N PHE A 400 -3.62 19.98 5.59
CA PHE A 400 -3.77 18.80 6.44
C PHE A 400 -4.40 17.62 5.71
N SER A 401 -5.49 17.85 4.97
CA SER A 401 -6.17 16.79 4.23
C SER A 401 -5.29 16.19 3.13
N ASN A 402 -4.52 17.01 2.41
CA ASN A 402 -3.61 16.54 1.37
C ASN A 402 -2.47 15.71 1.97
N ALA A 403 -1.81 16.22 3.00
CA ALA A 403 -0.74 15.52 3.72
C ALA A 403 -1.23 14.18 4.33
N ARG A 404 -2.42 14.17 4.95
CA ARG A 404 -3.03 12.94 5.46
C ARG A 404 -3.36 11.95 4.33
N THR A 405 -3.83 12.44 3.19
CA THR A 405 -4.15 11.59 2.02
C THR A 405 -2.88 10.92 1.51
N GLU A 406 -1.79 11.68 1.36
CA GLU A 406 -0.48 11.16 0.99
C GLU A 406 0.01 10.06 1.94
N LEU A 407 -0.06 10.30 3.27
CA LEU A 407 0.29 9.29 4.27
C LEU A 407 -0.60 8.03 4.20
N SER A 408 -1.88 8.20 3.87
CA SER A 408 -2.83 7.08 3.72
C SER A 408 -2.54 6.27 2.45
N GLN A 409 -2.20 6.93 1.34
CA GLN A 409 -1.83 6.29 0.08
C GLN A 409 -0.51 5.53 0.18
N ALA A 410 0.40 6.01 1.02
CA ALA A 410 1.63 5.28 1.36
C ALA A 410 1.40 4.14 2.38
N SER A 411 0.16 3.89 2.83
CA SER A 411 -0.19 2.97 3.92
C SER A 411 0.55 3.22 5.25
N LEU A 412 1.05 4.45 5.47
CA LEU A 412 1.73 4.82 6.71
C LEU A 412 0.75 5.10 7.85
N ILE A 413 -0.47 5.50 7.51
CA ILE A 413 -1.56 5.68 8.48
C ILE A 413 -2.82 4.96 8.02
N LYS A 414 -3.62 4.49 8.98
CA LYS A 414 -5.01 4.05 8.74
C LYS A 414 -5.95 5.10 9.32
N ARG A 415 -7.02 5.42 8.59
CA ARG A 415 -8.01 6.42 9.00
C ARG A 415 -9.31 5.75 9.40
N ASP A 416 -9.72 5.93 10.65
CA ASP A 416 -11.01 5.45 11.17
C ASP A 416 -12.05 6.58 11.13
N LYS A 417 -13.17 6.33 10.45
CA LYS A 417 -14.32 7.23 10.29
C LYS A 417 -15.59 6.69 10.97
N LYS A 418 -15.48 5.70 11.86
CA LYS A 418 -16.61 4.93 12.43
C LYS A 418 -17.78 5.76 12.97
N LYS A 419 -17.52 6.99 13.43
CA LYS A 419 -18.57 7.93 13.83
C LYS A 419 -18.57 9.05 12.80
N ASN A 420 -19.69 9.23 12.09
CA ASN A 420 -19.86 10.21 11.00
C ASN A 420 -19.67 11.69 11.41
N GLU A 421 -19.18 11.95 12.61
CA GLU A 421 -18.82 13.28 13.08
C GLU A 421 -17.34 13.53 12.83
N LEU A 422 -17.04 14.65 12.16
CA LEU A 422 -15.68 15.08 11.83
C LEU A 422 -14.79 15.19 13.08
N SER A 423 -15.38 15.48 14.25
CA SER A 423 -14.73 15.57 15.56
C SER A 423 -14.16 14.24 16.05
N ASP A 424 -14.72 13.11 15.60
CA ASP A 424 -14.37 11.76 16.07
C ASP A 424 -13.48 10.99 15.09
N TYR A 425 -13.02 11.63 14.02
CA TYR A 425 -12.10 11.02 13.08
C TYR A 425 -10.73 10.78 13.72
N ARG A 426 -10.22 9.57 13.53
CA ARG A 426 -8.97 9.11 14.13
C ARG A 426 -8.04 8.56 13.07
N VAL A 427 -6.75 8.67 13.35
CA VAL A 427 -5.69 8.01 12.59
C VAL A 427 -4.92 7.07 13.50
N SER A 428 -4.44 5.97 12.94
CA SER A 428 -3.47 5.10 13.59
C SER A 428 -2.25 4.95 12.70
N VAL A 429 -1.11 4.66 13.31
CA VAL A 429 0.18 4.45 12.65
C VAL A 429 0.78 3.14 13.14
N HIS A 430 1.56 2.48 12.30
CA HIS A 430 2.28 1.29 12.72
C HIS A 430 3.41 1.68 13.68
N ARG A 431 3.58 0.96 14.80
CA ARG A 431 4.58 1.30 15.85
C ARG A 431 6.00 1.45 15.29
N LEU A 432 6.43 0.50 14.45
CA LEU A 432 7.75 0.60 13.81
C LEU A 432 7.91 1.82 12.88
N VAL A 433 6.82 2.33 12.30
CA VAL A 433 6.89 3.57 11.52
C VAL A 433 7.25 4.74 12.44
N GLN A 434 6.68 4.81 13.65
CA GLN A 434 7.06 5.83 14.63
C GLN A 434 8.53 5.68 15.03
N ASP A 435 8.98 4.47 15.36
CA ASP A 435 10.35 4.22 15.80
C ASP A 435 11.38 4.57 14.70
N ALA A 436 11.10 4.20 13.44
CA ALA A 436 11.97 4.56 12.33
C ALA A 436 11.99 6.08 12.07
N VAL A 437 10.84 6.77 12.20
CA VAL A 437 10.80 8.23 12.05
C VAL A 437 11.64 8.88 13.15
N LEU A 438 11.46 8.48 14.41
CA LEU A 438 12.25 8.98 15.53
C LEU A 438 13.75 8.75 15.32
N ALA A 439 14.15 7.58 14.81
CA ALA A 439 15.54 7.26 14.52
C ALA A 439 16.16 8.12 13.39
N THR A 440 15.33 8.74 12.54
CA THR A 440 15.79 9.65 11.47
C THR A 440 15.81 11.13 11.90
N MET A 441 15.24 11.46 13.06
CA MET A 441 15.15 12.85 13.53
C MET A 441 16.43 13.29 14.23
N THR A 442 16.78 14.57 14.07
CA THR A 442 17.85 15.17 14.88
C THR A 442 17.37 15.38 16.32
N ASN A 443 18.30 15.50 17.27
CA ASN A 443 17.94 15.83 18.66
C ASN A 443 17.16 17.16 18.77
N GLU A 444 17.45 18.12 17.89
CA GLU A 444 16.72 19.40 17.82
C GLU A 444 15.27 19.22 17.33
N ASP A 445 15.07 18.41 16.29
CA ASP A 445 13.75 18.04 15.79
C ASP A 445 12.92 17.31 16.86
N ILE A 446 13.57 16.42 17.62
CA ILE A 446 12.93 15.67 18.71
C ILE A 446 12.47 16.63 19.81
N SER A 447 13.38 17.46 20.33
CA SER A 447 13.06 18.36 21.45
C SER A 447 12.03 19.42 21.06
N SER A 448 12.12 20.00 19.86
CA SER A 448 11.15 20.99 19.36
C SER A 448 9.76 20.38 19.15
N THR A 449 9.68 19.19 18.55
CA THR A 449 8.40 18.46 18.37
C THR A 449 7.78 18.08 19.71
N PHE A 450 8.59 17.57 20.63
CA PHE A 450 8.14 17.20 21.97
C PHE A 450 7.55 18.40 22.74
N ASP A 451 8.23 19.55 22.70
CA ASP A 451 7.74 20.80 23.32
C ASP A 451 6.36 21.19 22.78
N ILE A 452 6.17 21.15 21.45
CA ILE A 452 4.91 21.50 20.79
C ILE A 452 3.79 20.54 21.21
N LEU A 453 4.07 19.24 21.27
CA LEU A 453 3.08 18.25 21.67
C LEU A 453 2.65 18.41 23.13
N VAL A 454 3.59 18.62 24.05
CA VAL A 454 3.29 18.86 25.46
C VAL A 454 2.42 20.10 25.61
N GLU A 455 2.74 21.20 24.92
CA GLU A 455 1.94 22.42 24.95
C GLU A 455 0.52 22.21 24.40
N THR A 456 0.41 21.49 23.28
CA THR A 456 -0.87 21.24 22.63
C THR A 456 -1.75 20.33 23.49
N LEU A 457 -1.20 19.24 24.01
CA LEU A 457 -1.94 18.33 24.91
C LEU A 457 -2.32 19.02 26.22
N TRP A 458 -1.41 19.81 26.81
CA TRP A 458 -1.70 20.62 27.99
C TRP A 458 -2.91 21.54 27.76
N THR A 459 -2.93 22.23 26.62
CA THR A 459 -4.02 23.13 26.25
C THR A 459 -5.35 22.38 26.10
N ARG A 460 -5.33 21.18 25.51
CA ARG A 460 -6.52 20.34 25.27
C ARG A 460 -6.98 19.52 26.48
N TRP A 461 -6.12 19.25 27.47
CA TRP A 461 -6.39 18.32 28.59
C TRP A 461 -7.31 18.91 29.68
N PRO A 462 -8.60 18.58 29.84
CA PRO A 462 -9.47 19.30 30.78
C PRO A 462 -9.08 19.07 32.26
N THR A 463 -8.38 20.05 32.84
CA THR A 463 -7.75 19.89 34.17
C THR A 463 -8.74 19.89 35.32
N ALA A 464 -8.43 19.13 36.36
CA ALA A 464 -9.14 19.15 37.64
C ALA A 464 -8.73 20.37 38.48
N PHE A 465 -7.54 20.90 38.22
CA PHE A 465 -6.91 21.90 39.06
C PHE A 465 -7.51 23.28 38.79
N SER A 466 -7.89 23.97 39.85
CA SER A 466 -8.24 25.38 39.78
C SER A 466 -7.05 26.19 39.23
N ALA A 467 -7.35 27.28 38.53
CA ALA A 467 -6.30 28.21 38.12
C ALA A 467 -5.45 28.62 39.34
N PRO A 468 -4.12 28.69 39.21
CA PRO A 468 -3.28 29.08 40.33
C PRO A 468 -3.69 30.48 40.83
N THR A 469 -3.72 30.66 42.15
CA THR A 469 -4.12 31.92 42.80
C THR A 469 -3.26 33.11 42.37
N LYS A 470 -2.02 32.84 41.93
CA LYS A 470 -1.18 33.79 41.20
C LYS A 470 -1.18 33.42 39.72
N PRO A 471 -1.42 34.37 38.81
CA PRO A 471 -1.32 34.12 37.38
C PRO A 471 0.07 33.57 37.06
N SER A 472 0.11 32.37 36.48
CA SER A 472 1.35 31.76 36.00
C SER A 472 1.43 31.94 34.49
N PRO A 473 2.45 32.64 33.94
CA PRO A 473 2.63 32.79 32.50
C PRO A 473 2.66 31.44 31.76
N ILE A 474 3.03 30.37 32.48
CA ILE A 474 3.25 29.03 31.95
C ILE A 474 1.98 28.16 32.04
N LEU A 475 1.19 28.33 33.12
CA LEU A 475 -0.01 27.52 33.42
C LEU A 475 -1.32 28.31 33.22
N HIS A 476 -1.31 29.34 32.36
CA HIS A 476 -2.53 30.07 32.05
C HIS A 476 -3.57 29.15 31.40
N ARG A 477 -4.77 29.13 31.98
CA ARG A 477 -5.90 28.37 31.45
C ARG A 477 -7.20 29.13 31.67
N LYS A 478 -8.17 28.90 30.78
CA LYS A 478 -9.58 29.19 31.05
C LYS A 478 -10.01 28.43 32.29
N GLU A 479 -10.56 29.15 33.27
CA GLU A 479 -11.09 28.61 34.52
C GLU A 479 -11.96 27.38 34.26
N SER A 480 -11.60 26.25 34.86
CA SER A 480 -12.47 25.09 34.88
C SER A 480 -12.57 24.58 36.31
N ASN A 481 -13.61 24.99 37.02
CA ASN A 481 -14.03 24.42 38.31
C ASN A 481 -14.64 23.01 38.10
N MET A 482 -13.94 22.16 37.35
CA MET A 482 -14.37 20.84 36.88
C MET A 482 -13.84 19.71 37.77
N ARG A 483 -13.28 20.02 38.95
CA ARG A 483 -12.49 19.07 39.76
C ARG A 483 -13.18 17.72 40.00
N TYR A 484 -14.51 17.71 40.09
CA TYR A 484 -15.33 16.51 40.29
C TYR A 484 -16.32 16.23 39.14
N GLN A 485 -16.17 16.90 38.00
CA GLN A 485 -17.10 16.75 36.89
C GLN A 485 -16.70 15.58 35.99
N VAL A 486 -17.48 14.49 36.05
CA VAL A 486 -17.34 13.30 35.19
C VAL A 486 -17.42 13.65 33.70
N GLY A 487 -18.03 14.80 33.35
CA GLY A 487 -18.10 15.31 31.97
C GLY A 487 -16.74 15.51 31.29
N ARG A 488 -15.64 15.64 32.05
CA ARG A 488 -14.28 15.73 31.49
C ARG A 488 -13.70 14.37 31.07
N PHE A 489 -14.20 13.27 31.65
CA PHE A 489 -13.60 11.94 31.52
C PHE A 489 -13.52 11.44 30.08
N PRO A 490 -14.54 11.64 29.20
CA PRO A 490 -14.42 11.21 27.81
C PRO A 490 -13.25 11.86 27.07
N VAL A 491 -13.01 13.16 27.32
CA VAL A 491 -11.89 13.89 26.72
C VAL A 491 -10.56 13.44 27.34
N CYS A 492 -10.46 13.34 28.66
CA CYS A 492 -9.27 12.79 29.33
C CYS A 492 -8.92 11.39 28.81
N ALA A 493 -9.88 10.46 28.79
CA ALA A 493 -9.69 9.08 28.33
C ALA A 493 -9.19 9.03 26.88
N SER A 494 -9.61 9.99 26.05
CA SER A 494 -9.18 10.08 24.65
C SER A 494 -7.77 10.67 24.46
N LEU A 495 -7.26 11.45 25.42
CA LEU A 495 -5.92 12.07 25.37
C LEU A 495 -4.89 11.30 26.20
N TYR A 496 -5.35 10.55 27.21
CA TYR A 496 -4.52 9.85 28.19
C TYR A 496 -3.45 8.94 27.55
N PRO A 497 -3.74 8.12 26.53
CA PRO A 497 -2.72 7.29 25.89
C PRO A 497 -1.55 8.13 25.34
N HIS A 498 -1.84 9.31 24.78
CA HIS A 498 -0.81 10.21 24.28
C HIS A 498 0.05 10.80 25.41
N VAL A 499 -0.54 11.08 26.57
CA VAL A 499 0.21 11.52 27.78
C VAL A 499 1.17 10.43 28.25
N ILE A 500 0.72 9.17 28.26
CA ILE A 500 1.56 8.03 28.62
C ILE A 500 2.68 7.81 27.61
N ARG A 501 2.41 7.99 26.31
CA ARG A 501 3.47 7.95 25.29
C ARG A 501 4.55 9.01 25.53
N LEU A 502 4.16 10.25 25.86
CA LEU A 502 5.14 11.30 26.19
C LEU A 502 5.97 10.96 27.44
N LYS A 503 5.36 10.31 28.45
CA LYS A 503 6.08 9.80 29.61
C LYS A 503 7.14 8.76 29.22
N GLN A 504 6.81 7.85 28.31
CA GLN A 504 7.73 6.80 27.84
C GLN A 504 8.90 7.38 27.04
N LEU A 505 8.66 8.44 26.26
CA LEU A 505 9.69 9.10 25.46
C LEU A 505 10.57 10.05 26.30
N TRP A 506 10.11 10.48 27.48
CA TRP A 506 10.82 11.43 28.33
C TRP A 506 12.31 11.13 28.57
N PRO A 507 12.74 9.87 28.84
CA PRO A 507 14.15 9.56 29.08
C PRO A 507 15.07 9.87 27.89
N SER A 508 14.55 9.86 26.65
CA SER A 508 15.32 10.15 25.45
C SER A 508 15.31 11.65 25.06
N ILE A 509 14.57 12.50 25.78
CA ILE A 509 14.48 13.93 25.45
C ILE A 509 15.63 14.70 26.10
N SER A 510 16.52 15.24 25.26
CA SER A 510 17.62 16.09 25.71
C SER A 510 17.18 17.55 25.87
N ASN A 511 17.46 18.14 27.03
CA ASN A 511 17.25 19.57 27.32
C ASN A 511 15.84 20.15 26.99
N PRO A 512 14.73 19.55 27.46
CA PRO A 512 13.40 20.13 27.21
C PRO A 512 13.26 21.50 27.88
N LYS A 513 12.47 22.41 27.28
CA LYS A 513 12.25 23.75 27.82
C LYS A 513 11.68 23.69 29.24
N ARG A 514 12.02 24.67 30.08
CA ARG A 514 11.52 24.77 31.47
C ARG A 514 9.99 24.66 31.54
N ASP A 515 9.31 25.36 30.65
CA ASP A 515 7.85 25.39 30.57
C ASP A 515 7.27 24.01 30.21
N THR A 516 7.91 23.30 29.28
CA THR A 516 7.58 21.93 28.91
C THR A 516 7.69 20.99 30.11
N LYS A 517 8.77 21.09 30.89
CA LYS A 517 8.94 20.26 32.11
C LYS A 517 7.78 20.45 33.08
N ILE A 518 7.39 21.71 33.31
CA ILE A 518 6.31 22.08 34.25
C ILE A 518 4.96 21.59 33.73
N ARG A 519 4.67 21.81 32.44
CA ARG A 519 3.41 21.38 31.80
C ARG A 519 3.27 19.86 31.80
N LEU A 520 4.32 19.13 31.42
CA LEU A 520 4.29 17.66 31.42
C LEU A 520 4.12 17.09 32.83
N ALA A 521 4.84 17.63 33.82
CA ALA A 521 4.69 17.19 35.21
C ALA A 521 3.25 17.43 35.72
N SER A 522 2.66 18.60 35.40
CA SER A 522 1.28 18.93 35.77
C SER A 522 0.27 18.02 35.06
N LEU A 523 0.50 17.72 33.78
CA LEU A 523 -0.31 16.82 32.97
C LEU A 523 -0.30 15.40 33.51
N LEU A 524 0.89 14.87 33.85
CA LEU A 524 1.05 13.54 34.42
C LEU A 524 0.41 13.44 35.81
N ASN A 525 0.52 14.49 36.62
CA ASN A 525 -0.13 14.54 37.93
C ASN A 525 -1.66 14.48 37.77
N ASP A 526 -2.26 15.31 36.90
CA ASP A 526 -3.71 15.27 36.65
C ASP A 526 -4.17 13.97 35.98
N ALA A 527 -3.35 13.38 35.10
CA ALA A 527 -3.65 12.13 34.43
C ALA A 527 -3.59 10.90 35.35
N ALA A 528 -2.81 10.98 36.42
CA ALA A 528 -2.77 9.94 37.45
C ALA A 528 -3.99 9.99 38.40
N TRP A 529 -4.63 11.16 38.51
CA TRP A 529 -5.90 11.36 39.20
C TRP A 529 -7.09 10.98 38.32
#